data_AF-A0A372J1B9-F1
#
_entry.id   AF-A0A372J1B9-F1
#
_cell.length_a   1.000
_cell.length_b   1.000
_cell.length_c   1.000
_cell.angle_alpha   90.00
_cell.angle_beta   90.00
_cell.angle_gamma   90.00
#
_symmetry.space_group_name_H-M   'P 1'
#
loop_
_entity.id
_entity.type
_entity.pdbx_description
1 polymer ?
#
loop_
_entity_poly.entity_id
_entity_poly.type
_entity_poly.pdbx_seq_one_letter_code
_entity_poly.pdbx_strand_id
1 'polypeptide(L)'
;MVLPRVRRDGRRRVRRPRAGAPFTGSTRAPAAGREIRSPGPEPGELRRPRRRSTRTRAASGARAARSRMPRTARLALVPAVLLLLLVAGLLAGAPASSAERTITYTVSSRGAVQGDLGRFAAVARETLADARGWALGGTLAFQEVAGGGDFDLVLASPAVVAAASPGCSATWSCRVGRTVYVNDERWRLGTASWPHGLAEYQRYVLLHEVGHWLGLGHTDCPTPGRTAWVMQQQSISLQGCRANVWPTIAEREEVGRRWGVPVAWSGIEARYRALGAEGGVLGPPVTWEQPTGIGVGAFQGFWNGDIVSSPTTGTHEVYGAIGARYRALGGAAGPLGHPLTGELSTPDGRGRYNEFAGSGGGTVHWTPQTGAHEVYGGIHDRWTALAREQGVLGYPWTGELPTPDGRGRYQEFTGTGGGGVYWRPDLGAHEVYGAIHDRWTALAREQGVLGYPVSGEYEVPGGRRSDFEGGAIRWDRATGTTTVLTGG
;
A
#
# COMPACT_ATOMS: atom_id res chain seq x y z
N MET A 1 -17.27 23.86 55.65
CA MET A 1 -18.34 24.34 56.54
C MET A 1 -19.52 24.75 55.66
N VAL A 2 -20.76 24.58 56.13
CA VAL A 2 -22.08 24.77 55.45
C VAL A 2 -22.73 23.47 54.90
N LEU A 3 -23.89 23.15 55.52
CA LEU A 3 -24.88 22.05 55.33
C LEU A 3 -25.86 22.36 54.16
N PRO A 4 -26.99 21.65 53.86
CA PRO A 4 -27.59 20.38 54.36
C PRO A 4 -28.17 19.42 53.26
N ARG A 5 -28.79 18.31 53.73
CA ARG A 5 -29.59 17.29 53.02
C ARG A 5 -30.92 17.80 52.42
N VAL A 6 -31.37 17.20 51.30
CA VAL A 6 -32.79 16.95 50.96
C VAL A 6 -32.95 15.59 50.25
N ARG A 7 -33.98 14.81 50.64
CA ARG A 7 -34.43 13.55 50.03
C ARG A 7 -35.32 13.82 48.80
N ARG A 8 -35.37 12.90 47.82
CA ARG A 8 -36.66 12.43 47.24
C ARG A 8 -36.53 11.10 46.48
N ASP A 9 -37.66 10.42 46.52
CA ASP A 9 -37.99 9.03 46.20
C ASP A 9 -38.29 8.82 44.70
N GLY A 10 -38.31 7.57 44.22
CA GLY A 10 -38.84 7.27 42.89
C GLY A 10 -38.32 6.01 42.18
N ARG A 11 -38.69 4.81 42.66
CA ARG A 11 -38.64 3.58 41.85
C ARG A 11 -39.86 3.53 40.91
N ARG A 12 -39.65 3.41 39.59
CA ARG A 12 -40.66 2.90 38.65
C ARG A 12 -40.08 1.83 37.72
N ARG A 13 -40.74 0.67 37.74
CA ARG A 13 -40.51 -0.52 36.90
C ARG A 13 -40.82 -0.19 35.44
N VAL A 14 -39.94 -0.61 34.53
CA VAL A 14 -40.22 -0.67 33.09
C VAL A 14 -40.49 -2.12 32.68
N ARG A 15 -41.57 -2.29 31.92
CA ARG A 15 -42.19 -3.55 31.50
C ARG A 15 -41.38 -4.25 30.39
N ARG A 16 -41.34 -5.59 30.45
CA ARG A 16 -40.94 -6.48 29.34
C ARG A 16 -41.99 -6.44 28.20
N PRO A 17 -41.60 -6.42 26.92
CA PRO A 17 -42.49 -6.76 25.82
C PRO A 17 -42.60 -8.28 25.65
N ARG A 18 -43.80 -8.71 25.24
CA ARG A 18 -44.23 -10.09 25.00
C ARG A 18 -43.66 -10.67 23.71
N ALA A 19 -43.47 -11.99 23.72
CA ALA A 19 -43.16 -12.82 22.57
C ALA A 19 -44.31 -12.81 21.54
N GLY A 20 -43.95 -12.61 20.27
CA GLY A 20 -44.80 -12.83 19.11
C GLY A 20 -44.54 -14.22 18.51
N ALA A 21 -45.62 -14.88 18.10
CA ALA A 21 -45.69 -16.23 17.54
C ALA A 21 -45.04 -16.32 16.13
N PRO A 22 -44.73 -17.55 15.63
CA PRO A 22 -43.89 -17.74 14.46
C PRO A 22 -44.67 -17.57 13.15
N PHE A 23 -44.10 -16.82 12.21
CA PHE A 23 -44.55 -16.77 10.83
C PHE A 23 -43.94 -17.93 10.04
N THR A 24 -44.79 -18.88 9.64
CA THR A 24 -44.48 -19.92 8.66
C THR A 24 -44.50 -19.29 7.27
N GLY A 25 -43.32 -18.94 6.76
CA GLY A 25 -43.11 -18.50 5.38
C GLY A 25 -42.31 -19.56 4.63
N SER A 26 -43.00 -20.35 3.81
CA SER A 26 -42.45 -21.32 2.88
C SER A 26 -41.61 -20.61 1.80
N THR A 27 -40.28 -20.64 1.92
CA THR A 27 -39.37 -20.32 0.82
C THR A 27 -39.01 -21.60 0.06
N ARG A 28 -39.55 -21.67 -1.15
CA ARG A 28 -39.25 -22.63 -2.20
C ARG A 28 -37.76 -22.55 -2.56
N ALA A 29 -37.07 -23.67 -2.50
CA ALA A 29 -35.70 -23.82 -3.00
C ALA A 29 -35.66 -23.58 -4.53
N PRO A 30 -34.70 -22.81 -5.06
CA PRO A 30 -34.44 -22.82 -6.49
C PRO A 30 -33.61 -24.05 -6.86
N ALA A 31 -34.06 -24.70 -7.92
CA ALA A 31 -33.50 -25.91 -8.50
C ALA A 31 -32.05 -25.74 -9.00
N ALA A 32 -31.32 -26.84 -8.93
CA ALA A 32 -29.99 -27.01 -9.49
C ALA A 32 -29.95 -26.67 -10.98
N GLY A 33 -29.23 -25.59 -11.32
CA GLY A 33 -28.90 -25.18 -12.67
C GLY A 33 -27.52 -25.71 -13.06
N ARG A 34 -27.52 -26.86 -13.75
CA ARG A 34 -26.65 -27.25 -14.88
C ARG A 34 -25.25 -26.58 -14.97
N GLU A 35 -24.21 -27.30 -14.53
CA GLU A 35 -22.82 -27.04 -14.90
C GLU A 35 -22.66 -27.13 -16.44
N ILE A 36 -22.31 -26.00 -17.06
CA ILE A 36 -21.73 -25.98 -18.40
C ILE A 36 -20.22 -26.09 -18.21
N ARG A 37 -19.67 -27.26 -18.52
CA ARG A 37 -18.22 -27.47 -18.63
C ARG A 37 -17.68 -26.70 -19.84
N SER A 38 -16.90 -25.65 -19.59
CA SER A 38 -16.00 -25.07 -20.58
C SER A 38 -14.69 -25.87 -20.61
N PRO A 39 -14.18 -26.26 -21.78
CA PRO A 39 -12.94 -27.03 -21.88
C PRO A 39 -11.74 -26.10 -21.63
N GLY A 40 -10.81 -26.56 -20.78
CA GLY A 40 -9.53 -25.91 -20.54
C GLY A 40 -8.59 -26.04 -21.76
N PRO A 41 -7.63 -25.11 -21.91
CA PRO A 41 -6.66 -25.18 -22.99
C PRO A 41 -5.59 -26.24 -22.69
N GLU A 42 -5.34 -27.14 -23.64
CA GLU A 42 -4.21 -28.06 -23.62
C GLU A 42 -2.87 -27.33 -23.88
N PRO A 43 -1.75 -27.84 -23.34
CA PRO A 43 -0.43 -27.22 -23.46
C PRO A 43 0.21 -27.47 -24.83
N GLY A 44 0.45 -26.39 -25.58
CA GLY A 44 1.23 -26.41 -26.83
C GLY A 44 2.74 -26.54 -26.59
N GLU A 45 3.35 -27.52 -27.24
CA GLU A 45 4.79 -27.82 -27.25
C GLU A 45 5.66 -26.64 -27.74
N LEU A 46 6.63 -26.24 -26.91
CA LEU A 46 7.73 -25.33 -27.28
C LEU A 46 8.78 -26.04 -28.14
N ARG A 47 8.66 -25.93 -29.47
CA ARG A 47 9.75 -26.28 -30.41
C ARG A 47 10.87 -25.23 -30.38
N ARG A 48 12.05 -25.64 -29.92
CA ARG A 48 13.32 -24.90 -30.04
C ARG A 48 13.72 -24.70 -31.51
N PRO A 49 14.15 -23.49 -31.94
CA PRO A 49 14.78 -23.33 -33.24
C PRO A 49 16.27 -23.70 -33.18
N ARG A 50 16.66 -24.58 -34.12
CA ARG A 50 18.02 -25.05 -34.38
C ARG A 50 18.91 -23.94 -34.92
N ARG A 51 20.14 -23.84 -34.39
CA ARG A 51 21.26 -23.11 -34.98
C ARG A 51 21.56 -23.65 -36.38
N ARG A 52 21.52 -22.79 -37.40
CA ARG A 52 22.15 -23.05 -38.70
C ARG A 52 23.40 -22.18 -38.83
N SER A 53 24.52 -22.88 -39.00
CA SER A 53 25.81 -22.37 -39.42
C SER A 53 25.73 -21.98 -40.90
N THR A 54 26.12 -20.76 -41.23
CA THR A 54 26.53 -20.38 -42.59
C THR A 54 27.85 -19.63 -42.55
N ARG A 55 28.82 -20.28 -43.17
CA ARG A 55 30.19 -19.86 -43.47
C ARG A 55 30.14 -18.86 -44.63
N THR A 56 30.76 -17.69 -44.50
CA THR A 56 31.09 -16.86 -45.68
C THR A 56 32.46 -16.18 -45.53
N ARG A 57 33.44 -16.81 -46.19
CA ARG A 57 34.52 -16.27 -47.04
C ARG A 57 35.14 -14.89 -46.73
N ALA A 58 36.45 -14.92 -46.48
CA ALA A 58 37.37 -13.80 -46.57
C ALA A 58 37.68 -13.41 -48.03
N ALA A 59 37.94 -12.12 -48.30
CA ALA A 59 39.13 -11.63 -49.01
C ALA A 59 39.10 -10.11 -49.27
N SER A 60 40.32 -9.54 -49.31
CA SER A 60 40.73 -8.21 -49.80
C SER A 60 40.30 -7.02 -48.92
N GLY A 61 41.14 -6.07 -48.55
CA GLY A 61 42.45 -5.67 -49.06
C GLY A 61 42.43 -4.14 -49.14
N ALA A 62 43.07 -3.44 -48.18
CA ALA A 62 43.16 -1.99 -48.23
C ALA A 62 44.55 -1.54 -47.79
N ARG A 63 45.26 -0.95 -48.75
CA ARG A 63 46.58 -0.32 -48.65
C ARG A 63 46.55 0.85 -47.67
N ALA A 64 47.65 0.99 -46.94
CA ALA A 64 47.96 2.14 -46.12
C ALA A 64 48.24 3.38 -46.99
N ALA A 65 47.52 4.47 -46.72
CA ALA A 65 47.89 5.82 -47.13
C ALA A 65 48.12 6.65 -45.86
N ARG A 66 49.33 7.19 -45.74
CA ARG A 66 49.75 8.11 -44.69
C ARG A 66 49.20 9.50 -45.01
N SER A 67 48.48 10.12 -44.07
CA SER A 67 48.25 11.56 -44.06
C SER A 67 48.39 12.12 -42.63
N ARG A 68 49.21 13.16 -42.51
CA ARG A 68 49.65 13.84 -41.29
C ARG A 68 48.46 14.51 -40.58
N MET A 69 48.34 14.32 -39.26
CA MET A 69 47.43 15.10 -38.40
C MET A 69 48.10 16.43 -37.96
N PRO A 70 47.35 17.55 -37.91
CA PRO A 70 47.81 18.77 -37.26
C PRO A 70 47.67 18.66 -35.73
N ARG A 71 48.58 19.34 -35.03
CA ARG A 71 48.67 19.40 -33.56
C ARG A 71 47.62 20.36 -32.99
N THR A 72 46.49 19.85 -32.49
CA THR A 72 45.68 20.50 -31.44
C THR A 72 44.68 19.51 -30.84
N ALA A 73 45.10 18.73 -29.84
CA ALA A 73 44.20 18.05 -28.91
C ALA A 73 45.01 17.56 -27.69
N ARG A 74 45.43 18.50 -26.83
CA ARG A 74 45.76 18.18 -25.44
C ARG A 74 44.64 18.76 -24.58
N LEU A 75 44.24 17.99 -23.56
CA LEU A 75 43.16 18.21 -22.58
C LEU A 75 41.75 17.75 -22.98
N ALA A 76 41.50 16.43 -22.88
CA ALA A 76 40.17 15.88 -22.57
C ALA A 76 40.27 14.40 -22.16
N LEU A 77 41.09 14.06 -21.15
CA LEU A 77 41.17 12.67 -20.65
C LEU A 77 41.18 12.55 -19.13
N VAL A 78 40.77 13.61 -18.42
CA VAL A 78 40.61 13.61 -16.96
C VAL A 78 39.14 13.56 -16.49
N PRO A 79 38.09 14.00 -17.24
CA PRO A 79 36.73 13.94 -16.69
C PRO A 79 36.06 12.56 -16.80
N ALA A 80 36.46 11.69 -17.73
CA ALA A 80 35.80 10.39 -17.93
C ALA A 80 36.14 9.34 -16.85
N VAL A 81 37.38 9.35 -16.33
CA VAL A 81 37.80 8.44 -15.25
C VAL A 81 37.26 8.92 -13.90
N LEU A 82 37.13 10.23 -13.70
CA LEU A 82 36.52 10.81 -12.51
C LEU A 82 35.01 10.55 -12.47
N LEU A 83 34.32 10.60 -13.62
CA LEU A 83 32.89 10.29 -13.72
C LEU A 83 32.59 8.80 -13.49
N LEU A 84 33.46 7.87 -13.93
CA LEU A 84 33.31 6.44 -13.62
C LEU A 84 33.53 6.12 -12.13
N LEU A 85 34.45 6.83 -11.46
CA LEU A 85 34.68 6.69 -10.02
C LEU A 85 33.55 7.33 -9.18
N LEU A 86 32.93 8.41 -9.67
CA LEU A 86 31.73 9.00 -9.06
C LEU A 86 30.51 8.08 -9.17
N VAL A 87 30.30 7.41 -10.31
CA VAL A 87 29.19 6.44 -10.48
C VAL A 87 29.43 5.15 -9.68
N ALA A 88 30.68 4.70 -9.54
CA ALA A 88 31.01 3.57 -8.67
C ALA A 88 30.86 3.91 -7.17
N GLY A 89 31.18 5.14 -6.77
CA GLY A 89 30.94 5.65 -5.41
C GLY A 89 29.47 5.88 -5.06
N LEU A 90 28.62 6.16 -6.06
CA LEU A 90 27.16 6.29 -5.90
C LEU A 90 26.42 4.94 -5.86
N LEU A 91 27.07 3.84 -6.27
CA LEU A 91 26.55 2.46 -6.14
C LEU A 91 27.12 1.72 -4.94
N ALA A 92 28.18 2.25 -4.30
CA ALA A 92 28.59 1.82 -2.98
C ALA A 92 27.58 2.40 -1.98
N GLY A 93 26.54 1.61 -1.66
CA GLY A 93 25.69 1.90 -0.51
C GLY A 93 26.56 2.25 0.68
N ALA A 94 26.14 3.23 1.48
CA ALA A 94 26.79 3.57 2.73
C ALA A 94 27.19 2.28 3.45
N PRO A 95 28.43 2.15 3.98
CA PRO A 95 28.81 0.94 4.69
C PRO A 95 27.71 0.67 5.71
N ALA A 96 27.07 -0.50 5.62
CA ALA A 96 26.08 -0.91 6.60
C ALA A 96 26.75 -0.68 7.95
N SER A 97 26.16 0.20 8.77
CA SER A 97 26.68 0.45 10.10
C SER A 97 26.86 -0.91 10.75
N SER A 98 28.10 -1.26 11.12
CA SER A 98 28.35 -2.51 11.82
C SER A 98 27.38 -2.58 12.99
N ALA A 99 26.69 -3.70 13.16
CA ALA A 99 25.78 -3.88 14.27
C ALA A 99 26.48 -3.50 15.58
N GLU A 100 25.77 -2.79 16.45
CA GLU A 100 26.33 -2.34 17.74
C GLU A 100 26.52 -3.53 18.69
N ARG A 101 25.72 -4.58 18.50
CA ARG A 101 25.84 -5.84 19.22
C ARG A 101 25.49 -7.02 18.34
N THR A 102 26.20 -8.13 18.53
CA THR A 102 25.90 -9.42 17.88
C THR A 102 25.48 -10.45 18.92
N ILE A 103 24.35 -11.10 18.67
CA ILE A 103 23.87 -12.29 19.38
C ILE A 103 24.16 -13.50 18.51
N THR A 104 24.78 -14.51 19.09
CA THR A 104 25.10 -15.77 18.43
C THR A 104 24.10 -16.86 18.82
N TYR A 105 23.73 -17.73 17.87
CA TYR A 105 22.82 -18.82 18.15
C TYR A 105 23.16 -20.08 17.35
N THR A 106 22.82 -21.24 17.92
CA THR A 106 22.92 -22.52 17.22
C THR A 106 21.56 -22.92 16.64
N VAL A 107 21.55 -23.72 15.58
CA VAL A 107 20.33 -24.33 15.03
C VAL A 107 20.48 -25.85 15.04
N SER A 108 19.50 -26.56 15.63
CA SER A 108 19.50 -28.02 15.69
C SER A 108 18.08 -28.59 15.69
N SER A 109 17.97 -29.92 15.64
CA SER A 109 16.71 -30.63 15.86
C SER A 109 16.81 -31.64 16.99
N ARG A 110 15.69 -31.94 17.67
CA ARG A 110 15.63 -32.94 18.76
C ARG A 110 14.36 -33.79 18.71
N GLY A 111 14.55 -35.10 18.85
CA GLY A 111 13.47 -36.09 18.77
C GLY A 111 13.09 -36.43 17.33
N ALA A 112 11.98 -37.16 17.17
CA ALA A 112 11.48 -37.60 15.86
C ALA A 112 10.75 -36.45 15.13
N VAL A 113 11.51 -35.46 14.68
CA VAL A 113 11.00 -34.33 13.87
C VAL A 113 10.69 -34.76 12.44
N GLN A 114 9.65 -34.18 11.84
CA GLN A 114 9.31 -34.38 10.44
C GLN A 114 9.64 -33.13 9.58
N GLY A 115 9.90 -31.99 10.21
CA GLY A 115 10.23 -30.74 9.53
C GLY A 115 11.64 -30.75 8.95
N ASP A 116 11.79 -30.01 7.85
CA ASP A 116 13.08 -29.80 7.19
C ASP A 116 13.94 -28.83 8.02
N LEU A 117 15.03 -29.35 8.60
CA LEU A 117 15.96 -28.58 9.41
C LEU A 117 16.69 -27.50 8.60
N GLY A 118 17.01 -27.76 7.33
CA GLY A 118 17.66 -26.78 6.44
C GLY A 118 16.73 -25.60 6.14
N ARG A 119 15.44 -25.88 5.90
CA ARG A 119 14.40 -24.85 5.76
C ARG A 119 14.20 -24.09 7.07
N PHE A 120 14.17 -24.79 8.21
CA PHE A 120 14.06 -24.15 9.53
C PHE A 120 15.20 -23.15 9.79
N ALA A 121 16.45 -23.58 9.55
CA ALA A 121 17.62 -22.71 9.67
C ALA A 121 17.56 -21.51 8.72
N ALA A 122 17.15 -21.71 7.46
CA ALA A 122 17.03 -20.63 6.48
C ALA A 122 15.99 -19.58 6.89
N VAL A 123 14.80 -20.00 7.33
CA VAL A 123 13.76 -19.09 7.79
C VAL A 123 14.18 -18.39 9.08
N ALA A 124 14.86 -19.07 10.00
CA ALA A 124 15.41 -18.46 11.21
C ALA A 124 16.40 -17.33 10.88
N ARG A 125 17.37 -17.58 9.99
CA ARG A 125 18.32 -16.55 9.55
C ARG A 125 17.63 -15.36 8.90
N GLU A 126 16.69 -15.60 7.98
CA GLU A 126 15.94 -14.52 7.31
C GLU A 126 15.14 -13.69 8.33
N THR A 127 14.42 -14.36 9.23
CA THR A 127 13.53 -13.71 10.20
C THR A 127 14.31 -12.89 11.23
N LEU A 128 15.41 -13.44 11.75
CA LEU A 128 16.22 -12.77 12.78
C LEU A 128 17.11 -11.65 12.21
N ALA A 129 17.40 -11.68 10.90
CA ALA A 129 18.10 -10.60 10.22
C ALA A 129 17.18 -9.46 9.74
N ASP A 130 15.85 -9.67 9.73
CA ASP A 130 14.90 -8.66 9.24
C ASP A 130 14.86 -7.43 10.17
N ALA A 131 15.06 -6.25 9.57
CA ALA A 131 15.10 -4.97 10.26
C ALA A 131 13.82 -4.64 11.05
N ARG A 132 12.67 -5.20 10.64
CA ARG A 132 11.37 -5.02 11.33
C ARG A 132 11.26 -5.85 12.60
N GLY A 133 12.10 -6.88 12.72
CA GLY A 133 12.11 -7.83 13.83
C GLY A 133 13.05 -7.43 14.96
N TRP A 134 13.60 -8.45 15.62
CA TRP A 134 14.54 -8.28 16.71
C TRP A 134 15.91 -7.76 16.28
N ALA A 135 16.20 -7.64 14.98
CA ALA A 135 17.40 -6.96 14.51
C ALA A 135 17.42 -5.45 14.85
N LEU A 136 16.29 -4.90 15.32
CA LEU A 136 16.15 -3.50 15.77
C LEU A 136 16.58 -2.48 14.71
N GLY A 137 16.28 -2.75 13.44
CA GLY A 137 16.73 -1.92 12.32
C GLY A 137 18.19 -2.11 11.92
N GLY A 138 18.84 -3.18 12.40
CA GLY A 138 20.22 -3.54 12.10
C GLY A 138 21.23 -3.22 13.21
N THR A 139 20.80 -2.58 14.31
CA THR A 139 21.67 -2.28 15.46
C THR A 139 21.97 -3.53 16.31
N LEU A 140 21.10 -4.54 16.25
CA LEU A 140 21.31 -5.86 16.85
C LEU A 140 21.43 -6.90 15.73
N ALA A 141 22.56 -7.60 15.65
CA ALA A 141 22.76 -8.68 14.70
C ALA A 141 22.50 -10.05 15.34
N PHE A 142 21.96 -10.98 14.55
CA PHE A 142 21.84 -12.39 14.92
C PHE A 142 22.72 -13.21 13.98
N GLN A 143 23.66 -13.96 14.55
CA GLN A 143 24.62 -14.77 13.81
C GLN A 143 24.48 -16.25 14.15
N GLU A 144 24.13 -17.06 13.17
CA GLU A 144 24.14 -18.53 13.29
C GLU A 144 25.59 -19.03 13.40
N VAL A 145 25.86 -19.91 14.37
CA VAL A 145 27.17 -20.49 14.63
C VAL A 145 27.07 -22.01 14.83
N ALA A 146 28.14 -22.74 14.52
CA ALA A 146 28.14 -24.20 14.50
C ALA A 146 28.02 -24.86 15.89
N GLY A 147 28.43 -24.15 16.95
CA GLY A 147 28.43 -24.65 18.31
C GLY A 147 28.98 -23.61 19.29
N GLY A 148 28.45 -23.64 20.51
CA GLY A 148 28.57 -22.48 21.40
C GLY A 148 27.73 -21.31 20.85
N GLY A 149 27.05 -20.59 21.74
CA GLY A 149 26.19 -19.49 21.33
C GLY A 149 25.49 -18.92 22.55
N ASP A 150 24.89 -17.74 22.38
CA ASP A 150 24.10 -17.13 23.44
C ASP A 150 22.85 -17.98 23.73
N PHE A 151 22.20 -18.49 22.67
CA PHE A 151 21.03 -19.39 22.75
C PHE A 151 21.02 -20.52 21.72
N ASP A 152 20.21 -21.54 21.99
CA ASP A 152 20.00 -22.67 21.08
C ASP A 152 18.60 -22.58 20.48
N LEU A 153 18.49 -22.53 19.15
CA LEU A 153 17.22 -22.62 18.44
C LEU A 153 16.99 -24.06 17.98
N VAL A 154 15.96 -24.71 18.50
CA VAL A 154 15.76 -26.15 18.35
C VAL A 154 14.40 -26.45 17.75
N LEU A 155 14.38 -27.08 16.58
CA LEU A 155 13.17 -27.73 16.05
C LEU A 155 12.95 -29.04 16.80
N ALA A 156 11.86 -29.17 17.54
CA ALA A 156 11.66 -30.28 18.46
C ALA A 156 10.32 -30.99 18.26
N SER A 157 10.34 -32.32 18.36
CA SER A 157 9.09 -33.11 18.38
C SER A 157 8.22 -32.73 19.60
N PRO A 158 6.88 -32.86 19.52
CA PRO A 158 5.96 -32.57 20.62
C PRO A 158 6.36 -33.15 21.99
N ALA A 159 6.82 -34.41 22.01
CA ALA A 159 7.25 -35.08 23.24
C ALA A 159 8.49 -34.44 23.87
N VAL A 160 9.43 -33.97 23.04
CA VAL A 160 10.64 -33.27 23.52
C VAL A 160 10.26 -31.92 24.13
N VAL A 161 9.34 -31.18 23.51
CA VAL A 161 8.90 -29.88 24.06
C VAL A 161 8.20 -30.04 25.39
N ALA A 162 7.26 -31.00 25.50
CA ALA A 162 6.55 -31.28 26.75
C ALA A 162 7.48 -31.71 27.90
N ALA A 163 8.55 -32.45 27.59
CA ALA A 163 9.52 -32.90 28.58
C ALA A 163 10.53 -31.83 28.99
N ALA A 164 10.60 -30.69 28.29
CA ALA A 164 11.64 -29.67 28.51
C ALA A 164 11.48 -28.95 29.86
N SER A 165 10.25 -28.74 30.34
CA SER A 165 9.94 -28.10 31.62
C SER A 165 8.46 -28.34 31.97
N PRO A 166 8.06 -28.38 33.26
CA PRO A 166 6.66 -28.51 33.67
C PRO A 166 5.70 -27.46 33.11
N GLY A 167 6.22 -26.29 32.71
CA GLY A 167 5.43 -25.22 32.08
C GLY A 167 5.27 -25.35 30.56
N CYS A 168 5.97 -26.28 29.91
CA CYS A 168 5.87 -26.49 28.47
C CYS A 168 4.76 -27.50 28.13
N SER A 169 4.23 -27.39 26.92
CA SER A 169 3.17 -28.27 26.40
C SER A 169 3.66 -29.04 25.17
N ALA A 170 3.08 -30.21 24.92
CA ALA A 170 3.28 -30.94 23.67
C ALA A 170 2.69 -30.19 22.46
N THR A 171 1.76 -29.27 22.68
CA THR A 171 1.04 -28.58 21.60
C THR A 171 1.78 -27.33 21.11
N TRP A 172 2.50 -26.65 21.98
CA TRP A 172 3.04 -25.31 21.73
C TRP A 172 4.56 -25.31 21.71
N SER A 173 5.14 -24.25 21.17
CA SER A 173 6.56 -23.93 21.31
C SER A 173 6.85 -23.46 22.75
N CYS A 174 8.12 -23.45 23.15
CA CYS A 174 8.49 -23.09 24.52
C CYS A 174 9.94 -22.61 24.62
N ARG A 175 10.22 -21.62 25.48
CA ARG A 175 11.58 -21.21 25.84
C ARG A 175 11.94 -21.68 27.26
N VAL A 176 13.02 -22.46 27.39
CA VAL A 176 13.54 -22.95 28.68
C VAL A 176 15.03 -22.59 28.82
N GLY A 177 15.36 -21.77 29.80
CA GLY A 177 16.73 -21.27 29.97
C GLY A 177 17.24 -20.61 28.68
N ARG A 178 18.35 -21.14 28.14
CA ARG A 178 18.93 -20.68 26.87
C ARG A 178 18.36 -21.36 25.62
N THR A 179 17.48 -22.36 25.77
CA THR A 179 16.97 -23.12 24.63
C THR A 179 15.59 -22.63 24.23
N VAL A 180 15.45 -22.32 22.96
CA VAL A 180 14.23 -21.87 22.28
C VAL A 180 13.72 -23.06 21.47
N TYR A 181 12.69 -23.74 21.97
CA TYR A 181 12.09 -24.88 21.30
C TYR A 181 10.95 -24.43 20.39
N VAL A 182 11.07 -24.72 19.10
CA VAL A 182 9.98 -24.60 18.14
C VAL A 182 9.36 -25.97 17.94
N ASN A 183 8.06 -26.08 18.22
CA ASN A 183 7.32 -27.32 18.07
C ASN A 183 7.19 -27.72 16.60
N ASP A 184 7.67 -28.92 16.23
CA ASP A 184 7.72 -29.42 14.85
C ASP A 184 6.33 -29.54 14.20
N GLU A 185 5.30 -29.90 14.97
CA GLU A 185 3.95 -30.01 14.43
C GLU A 185 3.39 -28.63 14.08
N ARG A 186 3.56 -27.65 14.99
CA ARG A 186 3.17 -26.26 14.72
C ARG A 186 3.99 -25.67 13.59
N TRP A 187 5.28 -25.95 13.53
CA TRP A 187 6.17 -25.49 12.46
C TRP A 187 5.68 -25.91 11.07
N ARG A 188 5.16 -27.13 10.94
CA ARG A 188 4.69 -27.67 9.65
C ARG A 188 3.23 -27.35 9.35
N LEU A 189 2.39 -27.25 10.37
CA LEU A 189 0.93 -27.23 10.19
C LEU A 189 0.27 -25.93 10.63
N GLY A 190 1.01 -25.05 11.29
CA GLY A 190 0.45 -23.84 11.90
C GLY A 190 -0.55 -24.16 13.00
N THR A 191 -1.58 -23.34 13.12
CA THR A 191 -2.64 -23.47 14.13
C THR A 191 -3.91 -22.80 13.61
N ALA A 192 -5.07 -23.27 14.06
CA ALA A 192 -6.36 -22.77 13.60
C ALA A 192 -6.62 -21.31 13.99
N SER A 193 -5.94 -20.79 15.02
CA SER A 193 -6.05 -19.38 15.42
C SER A 193 -5.29 -18.43 14.50
N TRP A 194 -4.40 -18.94 13.64
CA TRP A 194 -3.61 -18.14 12.71
C TRP A 194 -4.31 -18.05 11.35
N PRO A 195 -4.79 -16.86 10.93
CA PRO A 195 -5.63 -16.72 9.74
C PRO A 195 -4.84 -16.45 8.46
N HIS A 196 -3.51 -16.62 8.47
CA HIS A 196 -2.64 -16.34 7.32
C HIS A 196 -1.83 -17.59 6.92
N GLY A 197 -0.93 -17.43 5.94
CA GLY A 197 -0.12 -18.53 5.45
C GLY A 197 0.84 -19.11 6.49
N LEU A 198 1.26 -20.35 6.23
CA LEU A 198 2.23 -21.05 7.06
C LEU A 198 3.57 -20.30 7.13
N ALA A 199 3.97 -19.65 6.03
CA ALA A 199 5.22 -18.90 5.98
C ALA A 199 5.22 -17.72 6.97
N GLU A 200 4.10 -17.02 7.12
CA GLU A 200 3.94 -15.94 8.09
C GLU A 200 3.85 -16.49 9.53
N TYR A 201 3.20 -17.64 9.74
CA TYR A 201 3.17 -18.32 11.03
C TYR A 201 4.57 -18.72 11.51
N GLN A 202 5.39 -19.29 10.60
CA GLN A 202 6.76 -19.69 10.88
C GLN A 202 7.62 -18.53 11.37
N ARG A 203 7.48 -17.35 10.74
CA ARG A 203 8.17 -16.13 11.18
C ARG A 203 7.66 -15.66 12.55
N TYR A 204 6.34 -15.60 12.73
CA TYR A 204 5.72 -15.21 13.99
C TYR A 204 6.19 -16.08 15.17
N VAL A 205 6.13 -17.41 15.05
CA VAL A 205 6.49 -18.31 16.16
C VAL A 205 7.97 -18.20 16.51
N LEU A 206 8.85 -18.01 15.53
CA LEU A 206 10.27 -17.74 15.78
C LEU A 206 10.46 -16.44 16.57
N LEU A 207 9.81 -15.35 16.14
CA LEU A 207 9.91 -14.06 16.81
C LEU A 207 9.32 -14.10 18.22
N HIS A 208 8.21 -14.81 18.43
CA HIS A 208 7.59 -14.98 19.74
C HIS A 208 8.54 -15.69 20.74
N GLU A 209 9.07 -16.84 20.34
CA GLU A 209 9.91 -17.65 21.24
C GLU A 209 11.28 -17.02 21.49
N VAL A 210 11.86 -16.37 20.47
CA VAL A 210 13.09 -15.59 20.64
C VAL A 210 12.83 -14.33 21.48
N GLY A 211 11.64 -13.73 21.38
CA GLY A 211 11.21 -12.63 22.24
C GLY A 211 11.23 -13.02 23.73
N HIS A 212 10.82 -14.24 24.07
CA HIS A 212 10.98 -14.78 25.42
C HIS A 212 12.43 -14.89 25.85
N TRP A 213 13.33 -15.29 24.96
CA TRP A 213 14.76 -15.36 25.28
C TRP A 213 15.37 -13.95 25.46
N LEU A 214 14.94 -12.98 24.66
CA LEU A 214 15.32 -11.56 24.79
C LEU A 214 14.77 -10.90 26.07
N GLY A 215 13.94 -11.61 26.83
CA GLY A 215 13.46 -11.22 28.15
C GLY A 215 12.02 -10.69 28.19
N LEU A 216 11.27 -10.81 27.10
CA LEU A 216 9.87 -10.39 27.06
C LEU A 216 8.95 -11.47 27.66
N GLY A 217 7.92 -11.03 28.38
CA GLY A 217 6.82 -11.86 28.84
C GLY A 217 5.66 -11.87 27.85
N HIS A 218 4.69 -12.74 28.06
CA HIS A 218 3.44 -12.70 27.30
C HIS A 218 2.71 -11.38 27.48
N THR A 219 1.98 -10.99 26.45
CA THR A 219 1.02 -9.89 26.49
C THR A 219 -0.37 -10.37 26.10
N ASP A 220 -1.38 -9.57 26.43
CA ASP A 220 -2.74 -9.77 25.96
C ASP A 220 -3.05 -8.84 24.77
N CYS A 221 -4.11 -9.15 24.05
CA CYS A 221 -4.67 -8.24 23.05
C CYS A 221 -5.05 -6.91 23.73
N PRO A 222 -4.40 -5.78 23.37
CA PRO A 222 -4.65 -4.51 24.06
C PRO A 222 -6.06 -3.97 23.78
N THR A 223 -6.55 -4.15 22.55
CA THR A 223 -7.89 -3.73 22.14
C THR A 223 -8.31 -4.57 20.92
N PRO A 224 -9.55 -5.06 20.85
CA PRO A 224 -10.03 -5.76 19.66
C PRO A 224 -9.87 -4.92 18.38
N GLY A 225 -9.53 -5.57 17.27
CA GLY A 225 -9.49 -4.98 15.94
C GLY A 225 -8.18 -4.30 15.51
N ARG A 226 -7.23 -4.03 16.43
CA ARG A 226 -5.84 -3.65 16.10
C ARG A 226 -4.92 -4.86 16.01
N THR A 227 -3.70 -4.70 15.51
CA THR A 227 -2.72 -5.79 15.50
C THR A 227 -2.36 -6.23 16.92
N ALA A 228 -2.21 -7.55 17.09
CA ALA A 228 -1.65 -8.15 18.28
C ALA A 228 -0.18 -7.73 18.44
N TRP A 229 0.29 -7.73 19.69
CA TRP A 229 1.72 -7.69 19.95
C TRP A 229 2.33 -9.03 19.58
N VAL A 230 3.62 -9.08 19.20
CA VAL A 230 4.24 -10.39 18.86
C VAL A 230 4.26 -11.31 20.05
N MET A 231 4.44 -10.76 21.26
CA MET A 231 4.42 -11.50 22.51
C MET A 231 3.00 -11.89 22.98
N GLN A 232 1.95 -11.54 22.22
CA GLN A 232 0.63 -12.11 22.43
C GLN A 232 0.62 -13.56 21.95
N GLN A 233 -0.04 -14.46 22.69
CA GLN A 233 -0.09 -15.89 22.38
C GLN A 233 -1.05 -16.20 21.19
N GLN A 234 -0.72 -15.67 20.01
CA GLN A 234 -1.51 -15.76 18.79
C GLN A 234 -1.67 -17.21 18.31
N SER A 235 -0.76 -18.12 18.67
CA SER A 235 -0.91 -19.56 18.39
C SER A 235 -2.10 -20.23 19.09
N ILE A 236 -2.60 -19.62 20.17
CA ILE A 236 -3.68 -20.13 21.00
C ILE A 236 -4.99 -19.39 20.66
N SER A 237 -4.95 -18.06 20.68
CA SER A 237 -6.11 -17.22 20.41
C SER A 237 -5.66 -15.79 20.14
N LEU A 238 -6.30 -15.11 19.19
CA LEU A 238 -6.05 -13.69 18.93
C LEU A 238 -6.75 -12.76 19.92
N GLN A 239 -7.64 -13.26 20.79
CA GLN A 239 -8.36 -12.46 21.79
C GLN A 239 -9.07 -11.21 21.20
N GLY A 240 -9.51 -11.29 19.93
CA GLY A 240 -10.14 -10.18 19.20
C GLY A 240 -9.19 -9.24 18.45
N CYS A 241 -7.87 -9.37 18.63
CA CYS A 241 -6.88 -8.67 17.82
C CYS A 241 -6.78 -9.26 16.41
N ARG A 242 -6.13 -8.51 15.53
CA ARG A 242 -5.66 -9.02 14.23
C ARG A 242 -4.29 -9.66 14.43
N ALA A 243 -4.00 -10.72 13.67
CA ALA A 243 -2.69 -11.36 13.72
C ALA A 243 -1.57 -10.35 13.39
N ASN A 244 -0.36 -10.61 13.87
CA ASN A 244 0.81 -9.78 13.65
C ASN A 244 2.08 -10.63 13.68
N VAL A 245 2.91 -10.46 12.66
CA VAL A 245 4.21 -11.14 12.55
C VAL A 245 5.32 -10.36 13.25
N TRP A 246 5.32 -9.03 13.13
CA TRP A 246 6.48 -8.20 13.49
C TRP A 246 6.31 -7.51 14.85
N PRO A 247 7.34 -7.46 15.69
CA PRO A 247 7.24 -6.86 17.00
C PRO A 247 6.87 -5.38 16.88
N THR A 248 6.01 -4.94 17.78
CA THR A 248 5.57 -3.55 17.85
C THR A 248 6.72 -2.61 18.20
N ILE A 249 6.53 -1.32 17.96
CA ILE A 249 7.48 -0.28 18.38
C ILE A 249 7.81 -0.41 19.87
N ALA A 250 6.80 -0.60 20.73
CA ALA A 250 7.00 -0.73 22.18
C ALA A 250 7.82 -1.96 22.56
N GLU A 251 7.58 -3.10 21.91
CA GLU A 251 8.36 -4.34 22.13
C GLU A 251 9.82 -4.17 21.71
N ARG A 252 10.08 -3.55 20.56
CA ARG A 252 11.44 -3.29 20.06
C ARG A 252 12.19 -2.30 20.94
N GLU A 253 11.52 -1.25 21.42
CA GLU A 253 12.12 -0.30 22.37
C GLU A 253 12.46 -0.97 23.71
N GLU A 254 11.64 -1.88 24.20
CA GLU A 254 11.92 -2.64 25.43
C GLU A 254 13.14 -3.55 25.26
N VAL A 255 13.25 -4.27 24.14
CA VAL A 255 14.47 -5.05 23.84
C VAL A 255 15.68 -4.13 23.73
N GLY A 256 15.58 -3.01 23.02
CA GLY A 256 16.67 -2.04 22.89
C GLY A 256 17.18 -1.54 24.25
N ARG A 257 16.28 -1.16 25.15
CA ARG A 257 16.62 -0.76 26.54
C ARG A 257 17.34 -1.87 27.31
N ARG A 258 16.85 -3.11 27.24
CA ARG A 258 17.43 -4.24 27.96
C ARG A 258 18.82 -4.61 27.47
N TRP A 259 19.03 -4.53 26.16
CA TRP A 259 20.27 -4.98 25.52
C TRP A 259 21.28 -3.85 25.30
N GLY A 260 20.92 -2.62 25.69
CA GLY A 260 21.79 -1.45 25.62
C GLY A 260 22.09 -1.00 24.19
N VAL A 261 21.14 -1.23 23.27
CA VAL A 261 21.27 -0.88 21.85
C VAL A 261 20.06 -0.05 21.40
N PRO A 262 20.24 1.04 20.65
CA PRO A 262 19.14 1.83 20.13
C PRO A 262 18.39 1.05 19.04
N VAL A 263 17.16 1.45 18.75
CA VAL A 263 16.43 0.95 17.57
C VAL A 263 16.65 1.92 16.41
N ALA A 264 17.13 1.42 15.28
CA ALA A 264 17.19 2.18 14.04
C ALA A 264 15.83 2.13 13.32
N TRP A 265 15.12 3.26 13.30
CA TRP A 265 13.82 3.36 12.64
C TRP A 265 13.99 3.78 11.19
N SER A 266 13.29 3.12 10.27
CA SER A 266 13.27 3.48 8.85
C SER A 266 11.88 3.28 8.24
N GLY A 267 11.71 3.74 6.99
CA GLY A 267 10.50 3.52 6.20
C GLY A 267 9.22 3.87 6.94
N ILE A 268 8.27 2.93 6.93
CA ILE A 268 6.93 3.10 7.48
C ILE A 268 6.95 3.45 8.96
N GLU A 269 7.73 2.74 9.77
CA GLU A 269 7.76 2.98 11.22
C GLU A 269 8.39 4.33 11.56
N ALA A 270 9.46 4.73 10.87
CA ALA A 270 10.04 6.06 11.06
C ALA A 270 9.00 7.16 10.75
N ARG A 271 8.25 7.01 9.66
CA ARG A 271 7.17 7.95 9.31
C ARG A 271 6.05 7.93 10.34
N TYR A 272 5.60 6.76 10.76
CA TYR A 272 4.56 6.61 11.78
C TYR A 272 4.95 7.27 13.11
N ARG A 273 6.20 7.09 13.55
CA ARG A 273 6.74 7.77 14.74
C ARG A 273 6.77 9.29 14.58
N ALA A 274 7.22 9.79 13.43
CA ALA A 274 7.23 11.22 13.15
C ALA A 274 5.83 11.86 13.18
N LEU A 275 4.79 11.06 12.94
CA LEU A 275 3.38 11.46 13.00
C LEU A 275 2.73 11.28 14.40
N GLY A 276 3.51 10.91 15.43
CA GLY A 276 3.02 10.73 16.80
C GLY A 276 2.63 9.30 17.18
N ALA A 277 2.95 8.31 16.34
CA ALA A 277 2.63 6.90 16.55
C ALA A 277 1.14 6.68 16.92
N GLU A 278 0.86 5.85 17.92
CA GLU A 278 -0.53 5.50 18.29
C GLU A 278 -1.36 6.68 18.79
N GLY A 279 -0.71 7.71 19.34
CA GLY A 279 -1.36 8.97 19.74
C GLY A 279 -1.50 9.98 18.60
N GLY A 280 -1.00 9.65 17.42
CA GLY A 280 -0.98 10.49 16.23
C GLY A 280 -2.25 10.40 15.39
N VAL A 281 -2.24 11.10 14.25
CA VAL A 281 -3.37 11.21 13.33
C VAL A 281 -3.85 9.88 12.75
N LEU A 282 -2.95 8.90 12.62
CA LEU A 282 -3.23 7.58 12.05
C LEU A 282 -3.88 6.61 13.05
N GLY A 283 -3.67 6.79 14.35
CA GLY A 283 -4.06 5.82 15.38
C GLY A 283 -3.30 4.48 15.27
N PRO A 284 -3.72 3.45 16.01
CA PRO A 284 -2.99 2.19 16.10
C PRO A 284 -3.01 1.38 14.79
N PRO A 285 -1.99 0.54 14.57
CA PRO A 285 -1.90 -0.34 13.41
C PRO A 285 -3.00 -1.41 13.42
N VAL A 286 -3.54 -1.70 12.24
CA VAL A 286 -4.50 -2.81 11.98
C VAL A 286 -3.94 -3.88 11.06
N THR A 287 -2.87 -3.58 10.35
CA THR A 287 -2.06 -4.60 9.68
C THR A 287 -0.62 -4.50 10.17
N TRP A 288 0.15 -5.57 10.00
CA TRP A 288 1.59 -5.42 9.87
C TRP A 288 1.94 -4.99 8.45
N GLU A 289 3.20 -4.67 8.20
CA GLU A 289 3.67 -4.29 6.88
C GLU A 289 3.41 -5.38 5.82
N GLN A 290 2.71 -5.01 4.75
CA GLN A 290 2.34 -5.87 3.62
C GLN A 290 2.95 -5.35 2.32
N PRO A 291 3.19 -6.21 1.31
CA PRO A 291 3.52 -5.75 -0.02
C PRO A 291 2.36 -4.93 -0.62
N THR A 292 2.67 -3.88 -1.36
CA THR A 292 1.67 -3.02 -2.05
C THR A 292 0.92 -3.71 -3.18
N GLY A 293 1.39 -4.89 -3.63
CA GLY A 293 0.81 -5.63 -4.75
C GLY A 293 1.21 -5.10 -6.13
N ILE A 294 1.91 -3.96 -6.20
CA ILE A 294 2.47 -3.39 -7.44
C ILE A 294 3.91 -2.92 -7.23
N GLY A 295 4.78 -3.22 -8.19
CA GLY A 295 6.19 -2.83 -8.14
C GLY A 295 6.89 -3.29 -6.85
N VAL A 296 7.93 -2.55 -6.45
CA VAL A 296 8.59 -2.73 -5.16
C VAL A 296 8.03 -1.70 -4.19
N GLY A 297 7.43 -2.15 -3.10
CA GLY A 297 6.92 -1.26 -2.06
C GLY A 297 6.07 -2.01 -1.05
N ALA A 298 5.95 -1.41 0.12
CA ALA A 298 5.18 -1.95 1.23
C ALA A 298 4.19 -0.91 1.77
N PHE A 299 3.12 -1.37 2.41
CA PHE A 299 2.21 -0.50 3.13
C PHE A 299 1.86 -1.10 4.49
N GLN A 300 1.44 -0.25 5.40
CA GLN A 300 0.83 -0.65 6.66
C GLN A 300 -0.46 0.14 6.86
N GLY A 301 -1.52 -0.56 7.23
CA GLY A 301 -2.81 0.02 7.55
C GLY A 301 -2.94 0.35 9.04
N PHE A 302 -3.56 1.49 9.30
CA PHE A 302 -3.88 2.04 10.62
C PHE A 302 -5.38 2.37 10.69
N TRP A 303 -5.92 2.67 11.86
CA TRP A 303 -7.35 2.99 12.00
C TRP A 303 -7.80 4.13 11.07
N ASN A 304 -7.01 5.20 10.99
CA ASN A 304 -7.41 6.41 10.27
C ASN A 304 -6.68 6.61 8.95
N GLY A 305 -5.85 5.68 8.50
CA GLY A 305 -5.06 5.86 7.27
C GLY A 305 -4.13 4.70 6.98
N ASP A 306 -3.31 4.88 5.96
CA ASP A 306 -2.25 3.97 5.59
C ASP A 306 -0.94 4.76 5.47
N ILE A 307 0.19 4.09 5.71
CA ILE A 307 1.49 4.59 5.29
C ILE A 307 2.00 3.65 4.21
N VAL A 308 2.41 4.22 3.09
CA VAL A 308 2.92 3.50 1.92
C VAL A 308 4.36 3.91 1.68
N SER A 309 5.23 2.93 1.47
CA SER A 309 6.65 3.12 1.20
C SER A 309 7.02 2.45 -0.13
N SER A 310 7.70 3.20 -1.00
CA SER A 310 8.27 2.70 -2.25
C SER A 310 9.67 3.29 -2.44
N PRO A 311 10.64 2.54 -2.99
CA PRO A 311 11.94 3.09 -3.35
C PRO A 311 11.87 4.26 -4.34
N THR A 312 10.81 4.33 -5.16
CA THR A 312 10.68 5.37 -6.21
C THR A 312 9.94 6.62 -5.74
N THR A 313 9.02 6.52 -4.78
CA THR A 313 8.20 7.66 -4.33
C THR A 313 8.51 8.10 -2.91
N GLY A 314 9.25 7.31 -2.12
CA GLY A 314 9.50 7.57 -0.71
C GLY A 314 8.42 6.95 0.18
N THR A 315 8.29 7.47 1.41
CA THR A 315 7.33 6.96 2.41
C THR A 315 6.35 8.05 2.81
N HIS A 316 5.08 7.83 2.49
CA HIS A 316 4.02 8.83 2.68
C HIS A 316 2.76 8.21 3.27
N GLU A 317 2.09 9.01 4.10
CA GLU A 317 0.81 8.72 4.71
C GLU A 317 -0.36 9.23 3.87
N VAL A 318 -1.45 8.48 3.90
CA VAL A 318 -2.74 8.87 3.32
C VAL A 318 -3.80 8.54 4.36
N TYR A 319 -4.48 9.55 4.89
CA TYR A 319 -5.35 9.37 6.06
C TYR A 319 -6.65 10.18 5.96
N GLY A 320 -7.53 10.01 6.95
CA GLY A 320 -8.83 10.68 6.98
C GLY A 320 -9.69 10.34 5.77
N ALA A 321 -10.42 11.34 5.27
CA ALA A 321 -11.31 11.17 4.12
C ALA A 321 -10.53 10.86 2.82
N ILE A 322 -9.33 11.44 2.65
CA ILE A 322 -8.47 11.18 1.49
C ILE A 322 -7.99 9.72 1.50
N GLY A 323 -7.49 9.23 2.65
CA GLY A 323 -7.09 7.83 2.83
C GLY A 323 -8.25 6.85 2.63
N ALA A 324 -9.45 7.18 3.14
CA ALA A 324 -10.63 6.38 2.92
C ALA A 324 -10.99 6.27 1.42
N ARG A 325 -10.89 7.37 0.67
CA ARG A 325 -11.12 7.35 -0.78
C ARG A 325 -10.05 6.57 -1.53
N TYR A 326 -8.78 6.75 -1.17
CA TYR A 326 -7.67 6.00 -1.75
C TYR A 326 -7.83 4.49 -1.56
N ARG A 327 -8.20 4.04 -0.35
CA ARG A 327 -8.49 2.62 -0.08
C ARG A 327 -9.68 2.09 -0.89
N ALA A 328 -10.75 2.88 -1.03
CA ALA A 328 -11.91 2.48 -1.82
C ALA A 328 -11.58 2.27 -3.31
N LEU A 329 -10.51 2.89 -3.81
CA LEU A 329 -9.99 2.72 -5.16
C LEU A 329 -8.95 1.60 -5.29
N GLY A 330 -8.70 0.83 -4.23
CA GLY A 330 -7.72 -0.26 -4.22
C GLY A 330 -6.32 0.13 -3.73
N GLY A 331 -6.17 1.33 -3.16
CA GLY A 331 -4.88 1.82 -2.64
C GLY A 331 -3.81 1.87 -3.72
N ALA A 332 -2.59 1.44 -3.38
CA ALA A 332 -1.45 1.48 -4.31
C ALA A 332 -1.66 0.63 -5.54
N ALA A 333 -2.33 -0.52 -5.42
CA ALA A 333 -2.67 -1.38 -6.55
C ALA A 333 -3.81 -0.82 -7.43
N GLY A 334 -4.46 0.26 -6.98
CA GLY A 334 -5.50 0.96 -7.72
C GLY A 334 -4.96 1.91 -8.81
N PRO A 335 -5.86 2.65 -9.48
CA PRO A 335 -5.49 3.54 -10.58
C PRO A 335 -4.57 4.70 -10.14
N LEU A 336 -4.63 5.07 -8.86
CA LEU A 336 -3.83 6.16 -8.31
C LEU A 336 -2.35 5.78 -8.09
N GLY A 337 -2.00 4.50 -7.92
CA GLY A 337 -0.61 4.11 -7.66
C GLY A 337 -0.09 4.51 -6.27
N HIS A 338 1.23 4.48 -6.08
CA HIS A 338 1.88 4.91 -4.82
C HIS A 338 1.72 6.42 -4.59
N PRO A 339 1.55 6.88 -3.33
CA PRO A 339 1.56 8.30 -3.02
C PRO A 339 2.94 8.92 -3.29
N LEU A 340 2.94 10.15 -3.78
CA LEU A 340 4.10 11.01 -4.02
C LEU A 340 4.32 12.00 -2.86
N THR A 341 3.26 12.30 -2.10
CA THR A 341 3.29 13.26 -0.99
C THR A 341 2.51 12.72 0.20
N GLY A 342 2.85 13.19 1.41
CA GLY A 342 1.90 13.24 2.52
C GLY A 342 0.75 14.21 2.24
N GLU A 343 -0.14 14.40 3.21
CA GLU A 343 -1.28 15.32 3.05
C GLU A 343 -0.78 16.78 3.05
N LEU A 344 -1.12 17.53 2.00
CA LEU A 344 -0.76 18.93 1.80
C LEU A 344 -2.01 19.82 1.89
N SER A 345 -1.83 21.09 2.27
CA SER A 345 -2.86 22.12 2.13
C SER A 345 -2.94 22.59 0.68
N THR A 346 -4.15 22.78 0.17
CA THR A 346 -4.32 23.42 -1.14
C THR A 346 -3.83 24.88 -1.11
N PRO A 347 -3.27 25.40 -2.21
CA PRO A 347 -2.83 26.79 -2.35
C PRO A 347 -3.82 27.87 -1.93
N ASP A 348 -5.13 27.64 -2.10
CA ASP A 348 -6.19 28.57 -1.68
C ASP A 348 -6.52 28.51 -0.17
N GLY A 349 -5.89 27.58 0.57
CA GLY A 349 -6.07 27.38 2.00
C GLY A 349 -7.40 26.74 2.42
N ARG A 350 -8.22 26.25 1.48
CA ARG A 350 -9.59 25.75 1.77
C ARG A 350 -9.66 24.24 1.91
N GLY A 351 -8.75 23.52 1.28
CA GLY A 351 -8.77 22.08 1.16
C GLY A 351 -7.46 21.40 1.53
N ARG A 352 -7.46 20.09 1.35
CA ARG A 352 -6.32 19.20 1.56
C ARG A 352 -6.19 18.26 0.38
N TYR A 353 -4.97 17.81 0.08
CA TYR A 353 -4.77 16.85 -0.99
C TYR A 353 -3.53 15.98 -0.81
N ASN A 354 -3.52 14.83 -1.48
CA ASN A 354 -2.33 14.03 -1.73
C ASN A 354 -2.11 13.92 -3.25
N GLU A 355 -0.84 13.82 -3.66
CA GLU A 355 -0.47 13.47 -5.04
C GLU A 355 -0.05 12.00 -5.14
N PHE A 356 -0.26 11.38 -6.31
CA PHE A 356 -0.03 9.96 -6.55
C PHE A 356 0.61 9.69 -7.92
N ALA A 357 1.34 8.57 -7.99
CA ALA A 357 2.20 8.19 -9.11
C ALA A 357 1.51 7.32 -10.19
N GLY A 358 0.17 7.31 -10.22
CA GLY A 358 -0.62 6.57 -11.21
C GLY A 358 -0.33 7.01 -12.65
N SER A 359 -0.75 6.21 -13.62
CA SER A 359 -0.57 6.55 -15.03
C SER A 359 -1.41 7.78 -15.40
N GLY A 360 -0.76 8.84 -15.90
CA GLY A 360 -1.37 10.18 -16.08
C GLY A 360 -1.45 11.01 -14.79
N GLY A 361 -0.73 10.59 -13.75
CA GLY A 361 -0.78 11.19 -12.43
C GLY A 361 -2.14 11.02 -11.75
N GLY A 362 -2.21 11.49 -10.51
CA GLY A 362 -3.48 11.59 -9.82
C GLY A 362 -3.36 12.37 -8.53
N THR A 363 -4.48 12.90 -8.10
CA THR A 363 -4.62 13.56 -6.80
C THR A 363 -5.92 13.12 -6.15
N VAL A 364 -5.99 13.22 -4.83
CA VAL A 364 -7.25 13.15 -4.10
C VAL A 364 -7.37 14.44 -3.32
N HIS A 365 -8.39 15.24 -3.64
CA HIS A 365 -8.65 16.53 -3.01
C HIS A 365 -9.83 16.39 -2.04
N TRP A 366 -9.75 17.08 -0.91
CA TRP A 366 -10.79 17.15 0.09
C TRP A 366 -11.08 18.61 0.47
N THR A 367 -12.37 18.93 0.62
CA THR A 367 -12.83 20.14 1.32
C THR A 367 -13.98 19.78 2.26
N PRO A 368 -14.31 20.63 3.26
CA PRO A 368 -15.50 20.43 4.07
C PRO A 368 -16.81 20.38 3.28
N GLN A 369 -16.87 21.05 2.12
CA GLN A 369 -18.09 21.14 1.32
C GLN A 369 -18.26 19.95 0.37
N THR A 370 -17.17 19.48 -0.23
CA THR A 370 -17.22 18.43 -1.26
C THR A 370 -16.94 17.04 -0.70
N GLY A 371 -16.16 16.93 0.38
CA GLY A 371 -15.57 15.64 0.75
C GLY A 371 -14.40 15.28 -0.16
N ALA A 372 -13.93 14.03 -0.07
CA ALA A 372 -12.71 13.57 -0.74
C ALA A 372 -13.01 12.94 -2.11
N HIS A 373 -12.41 13.50 -3.15
CA HIS A 373 -12.57 13.07 -4.54
C HIS A 373 -11.23 12.98 -5.25
N GLU A 374 -11.04 11.86 -5.94
CA GLU A 374 -9.90 11.60 -6.81
C GLU A 374 -10.06 12.28 -8.15
N VAL A 375 -8.95 12.73 -8.73
CA VAL A 375 -8.85 13.16 -10.13
C VAL A 375 -7.59 12.48 -10.67
N TYR A 376 -7.69 11.65 -11.70
CA TYR A 376 -6.54 10.92 -12.27
C TYR A 376 -6.59 10.85 -13.79
N GLY A 377 -5.49 10.39 -14.41
CA GLY A 377 -5.41 10.17 -15.85
C GLY A 377 -5.62 11.43 -16.70
N GLY A 378 -6.24 11.28 -17.88
CA GLY A 378 -6.44 12.40 -18.81
C GLY A 378 -7.31 13.53 -18.25
N ILE A 379 -8.28 13.21 -17.37
CA ILE A 379 -9.09 14.22 -16.68
C ILE A 379 -8.21 15.05 -15.73
N HIS A 380 -7.31 14.41 -14.99
CA HIS A 380 -6.35 15.09 -14.12
C HIS A 380 -5.37 15.97 -14.88
N ASP A 381 -4.86 15.49 -16.02
CA ASP A 381 -3.98 16.30 -16.87
C ASP A 381 -4.70 17.57 -17.35
N ARG A 382 -5.96 17.45 -17.78
CA ARG A 382 -6.73 18.60 -18.24
C ARG A 382 -7.06 19.57 -17.11
N TRP A 383 -7.53 19.07 -15.97
CA TRP A 383 -7.81 19.90 -14.80
C TRP A 383 -6.55 20.60 -14.27
N THR A 384 -5.40 19.91 -14.29
CA THR A 384 -4.10 20.51 -13.93
C THR A 384 -3.72 21.64 -14.90
N ALA A 385 -3.90 21.46 -16.21
CA ALA A 385 -3.66 22.51 -17.20
C ALA A 385 -4.57 23.73 -17.01
N LEU A 386 -5.70 23.57 -16.33
CA LEU A 386 -6.64 24.64 -15.99
C LEU A 386 -6.39 25.25 -14.60
N ALA A 387 -5.20 25.04 -14.01
CA ALA A 387 -4.81 25.52 -12.68
C ALA A 387 -5.60 24.90 -11.50
N ARG A 388 -6.08 23.66 -11.67
CA ARG A 388 -6.72 22.85 -10.63
C ARG A 388 -7.83 23.62 -9.89
N GLU A 389 -7.82 23.61 -8.56
CA GLU A 389 -8.83 24.22 -7.70
C GLU A 389 -8.81 25.76 -7.71
N GLN A 390 -7.70 26.37 -8.11
CA GLN A 390 -7.62 27.82 -8.36
C GLN A 390 -8.20 28.22 -9.72
N GLY A 391 -8.41 27.22 -10.58
CA GLY A 391 -8.92 27.37 -11.94
C GLY A 391 -10.42 27.65 -12.01
N VAL A 392 -10.90 27.80 -13.25
CA VAL A 392 -12.31 28.04 -13.56
C VAL A 392 -13.24 26.91 -13.10
N LEU A 393 -12.70 25.68 -13.02
CA LEU A 393 -13.46 24.50 -12.60
C LEU A 393 -13.57 24.38 -11.08
N GLY A 394 -12.65 24.94 -10.29
CA GLY A 394 -12.65 24.76 -8.84
C GLY A 394 -12.38 23.32 -8.41
N TYR A 395 -13.01 22.90 -7.30
CA TYR A 395 -12.79 21.59 -6.69
C TYR A 395 -13.58 20.48 -7.37
N PRO A 396 -13.15 19.23 -7.28
CA PRO A 396 -13.97 18.10 -7.72
C PRO A 396 -15.20 17.94 -6.82
N TRP A 397 -16.37 17.79 -7.44
CA TRP A 397 -17.66 17.57 -6.79
C TRP A 397 -18.08 16.09 -6.78
N THR A 398 -17.56 15.33 -7.74
CA THR A 398 -17.78 13.88 -7.90
C THR A 398 -16.43 13.18 -8.02
N GLY A 399 -16.40 11.85 -7.86
CA GLY A 399 -15.29 11.04 -8.40
C GLY A 399 -15.44 10.85 -9.91
N GLU A 400 -14.54 10.10 -10.54
CA GLU A 400 -14.63 9.82 -11.98
C GLU A 400 -15.76 8.83 -12.30
N LEU A 401 -16.76 9.28 -13.05
CA LEU A 401 -17.95 8.50 -13.41
C LEU A 401 -17.87 8.01 -14.87
N PRO A 402 -18.45 6.83 -15.19
CA PRO A 402 -18.67 6.45 -16.58
C PRO A 402 -19.74 7.35 -17.21
N THR A 403 -19.58 7.70 -18.48
CA THR A 403 -20.68 8.33 -19.22
C THR A 403 -21.84 7.33 -19.40
N PRO A 404 -23.10 7.79 -19.38
CA PRO A 404 -24.29 6.96 -19.61
C PRO A 404 -24.26 6.05 -20.86
N ASP A 405 -23.56 6.45 -21.93
CA ASP A 405 -23.40 5.65 -23.15
C ASP A 405 -22.30 4.57 -23.04
N GLY A 406 -21.53 4.57 -21.94
CA GLY A 406 -20.43 3.63 -21.67
C GLY A 406 -19.16 3.84 -22.50
N ARG A 407 -19.06 4.93 -23.29
CA ARG A 407 -17.93 5.13 -24.22
C ARG A 407 -16.81 6.00 -23.63
N GLY A 408 -17.11 6.78 -22.61
CA GLY A 408 -16.19 7.73 -22.00
C GLY A 408 -16.35 7.81 -20.49
N ARG A 409 -15.64 8.77 -19.90
CA ARG A 409 -15.67 9.06 -18.47
C ARG A 409 -15.77 10.56 -18.26
N TYR A 410 -16.33 10.97 -17.14
CA TYR A 410 -16.43 12.37 -16.82
C TYR A 410 -16.31 12.61 -15.32
N GLN A 411 -16.02 13.86 -14.98
CA GLN A 411 -16.01 14.32 -13.60
C GLN A 411 -16.58 15.74 -13.53
N GLU A 412 -17.41 15.98 -12.53
CA GLU A 412 -18.02 17.29 -12.25
C GLU A 412 -17.23 18.05 -11.19
N PHE A 413 -17.20 19.38 -11.33
CA PHE A 413 -16.45 20.30 -10.48
C PHE A 413 -17.32 21.48 -10.00
N THR A 414 -16.85 22.21 -8.99
CA THR A 414 -17.61 23.24 -8.28
C THR A 414 -17.68 24.61 -8.96
N GLY A 415 -17.05 24.77 -10.13
CA GLY A 415 -16.90 26.05 -10.82
C GLY A 415 -18.23 26.77 -11.03
N THR A 416 -18.18 28.10 -11.08
CA THR A 416 -19.38 28.94 -11.24
C THR A 416 -20.10 28.65 -12.57
N GLY A 417 -21.39 28.32 -12.50
CA GLY A 417 -22.18 27.86 -13.66
C GLY A 417 -22.01 26.36 -13.95
N GLY A 418 -21.45 25.60 -13.02
CA GLY A 418 -21.14 24.19 -13.20
C GLY A 418 -19.99 23.98 -14.17
N GLY A 419 -19.50 22.76 -14.21
CA GLY A 419 -18.52 22.36 -15.21
C GLY A 419 -18.05 20.95 -14.99
N GLY A 420 -17.63 20.32 -16.08
CA GLY A 420 -17.10 18.98 -16.06
C GLY A 420 -15.99 18.81 -17.06
N VAL A 421 -15.13 17.84 -16.81
CA VAL A 421 -14.17 17.36 -17.79
C VAL A 421 -14.65 16.01 -18.29
N TYR A 422 -14.78 15.87 -19.59
CA TYR A 422 -15.21 14.65 -20.27
C TYR A 422 -14.05 14.09 -21.05
N TRP A 423 -13.81 12.79 -20.90
CA TRP A 423 -12.73 12.06 -21.54
C TRP A 423 -13.28 10.89 -22.35
N ARG A 424 -12.75 10.72 -23.56
CA ARG A 424 -12.96 9.53 -24.39
C ARG A 424 -11.63 9.09 -24.99
N PRO A 425 -11.33 7.77 -25.11
CA PRO A 425 -10.03 7.30 -25.59
C PRO A 425 -9.55 7.90 -26.92
N ASP A 426 -10.47 8.16 -27.84
CA ASP A 426 -10.23 8.71 -29.19
C ASP A 426 -10.29 10.25 -29.26
N LEU A 427 -10.88 10.92 -28.27
CA LEU A 427 -11.04 12.39 -28.26
C LEU A 427 -10.10 13.10 -27.27
N GLY A 428 -9.59 12.40 -26.26
CA GLY A 428 -8.89 13.02 -25.14
C GLY A 428 -9.87 13.64 -24.11
N ALA A 429 -9.32 14.43 -23.19
CA ALA A 429 -10.08 15.09 -22.12
C ALA A 429 -10.33 16.57 -22.44
N HIS A 430 -11.59 16.99 -22.41
CA HIS A 430 -12.01 18.37 -22.65
C HIS A 430 -12.99 18.83 -21.56
N GLU A 431 -12.80 20.06 -21.10
CA GLU A 431 -13.69 20.73 -20.17
C GLU A 431 -14.84 21.44 -20.89
N VAL A 432 -15.99 21.48 -20.22
CA VAL A 432 -17.11 22.33 -20.58
C VAL A 432 -17.60 22.96 -19.28
N TYR A 433 -17.73 24.29 -19.22
CA TYR A 433 -18.15 25.00 -18.01
C TYR A 433 -19.06 26.19 -18.32
N GLY A 434 -19.64 26.77 -17.26
CA GLY A 434 -20.45 27.98 -17.35
C GLY A 434 -21.68 27.86 -18.26
N ALA A 435 -22.05 28.97 -18.91
CA ALA A 435 -23.24 29.02 -19.76
C ALA A 435 -23.22 28.00 -20.92
N ILE A 436 -22.05 27.70 -21.47
CA ILE A 436 -21.89 26.68 -22.51
C ILE A 436 -22.24 25.29 -21.95
N HIS A 437 -21.75 24.96 -20.75
CA HIS A 437 -22.09 23.71 -20.07
C HIS A 437 -23.58 23.60 -19.74
N ASP A 438 -24.20 24.67 -19.26
CA ASP A 438 -25.65 24.69 -19.00
C ASP A 438 -26.44 24.43 -20.28
N ARG A 439 -26.06 25.08 -21.38
CA ARG A 439 -26.70 24.89 -22.67
C ARG A 439 -26.51 23.47 -23.20
N TRP A 440 -25.31 22.92 -23.12
CA TRP A 440 -25.03 21.54 -23.54
C TRP A 440 -25.76 20.51 -22.67
N THR A 441 -25.85 20.75 -21.35
CA THR A 441 -26.63 19.93 -20.44
C THR A 441 -28.11 19.93 -20.80
N ALA A 442 -28.68 21.09 -21.13
CA ALA A 442 -30.07 21.19 -21.60
C ALA A 442 -30.32 20.47 -22.95
N LEU A 443 -29.24 20.16 -23.69
CA LEU A 443 -29.28 19.39 -24.94
C LEU A 443 -28.95 17.91 -24.73
N ALA A 444 -29.05 17.39 -23.51
CA ALA A 444 -28.77 15.99 -23.13
C ALA A 444 -27.30 15.57 -23.22
N ARG A 445 -26.37 16.52 -23.06
CA ARG A 445 -24.92 16.27 -22.95
C ARG A 445 -24.39 15.39 -24.10
N GLU A 446 -23.56 14.39 -23.80
CA GLU A 446 -22.91 13.51 -24.77
C GLU A 446 -23.88 12.57 -25.48
N GLN A 447 -25.09 12.37 -24.95
CA GLN A 447 -26.17 11.63 -25.62
C GLN A 447 -26.96 12.51 -26.59
N GLY A 448 -26.77 13.82 -26.53
CA GLY A 448 -27.44 14.82 -27.34
C GLY A 448 -26.94 14.89 -28.77
N VAL A 449 -27.58 15.76 -29.54
CA VAL A 449 -27.24 16.03 -30.96
C VAL A 449 -25.81 16.54 -31.16
N LEU A 450 -25.21 17.13 -30.14
CA LEU A 450 -23.83 17.63 -30.20
C LEU A 450 -22.78 16.55 -29.88
N GLY A 451 -23.13 15.51 -29.14
CA GLY A 451 -22.17 14.49 -28.70
C GLY A 451 -21.13 15.02 -27.72
N TYR A 452 -19.95 14.39 -27.71
CA TYR A 452 -18.85 14.73 -26.81
C TYR A 452 -18.18 16.06 -27.19
N PRO A 453 -17.60 16.78 -26.21
CA PRO A 453 -16.70 17.89 -26.50
C PRO A 453 -15.44 17.37 -27.21
N VAL A 454 -15.00 18.11 -28.23
CA VAL A 454 -13.74 17.87 -28.96
C VAL A 454 -12.74 19.02 -28.78
N SER A 455 -13.15 20.08 -28.07
CA SER A 455 -12.29 21.15 -27.59
C SER A 455 -12.70 21.58 -26.18
N GLY A 456 -11.74 22.15 -25.43
CA GLY A 456 -12.06 23.06 -24.33
C GLY A 456 -12.70 24.37 -24.81
N GLU A 457 -13.02 25.26 -23.87
CA GLU A 457 -13.59 26.58 -24.19
C GLU A 457 -12.49 27.56 -24.62
N TYR A 458 -12.64 28.16 -25.80
CA TYR A 458 -11.66 29.10 -26.37
C TYR A 458 -12.27 30.46 -26.75
N GLU A 459 -11.43 31.49 -26.77
CA GLU A 459 -11.83 32.85 -27.17
C GLU A 459 -12.18 32.94 -28.65
N VAL A 460 -13.27 33.63 -28.95
CA VAL A 460 -13.68 34.02 -30.31
C VAL A 460 -14.11 35.49 -30.30
N PRO A 461 -14.14 36.19 -31.46
CA PRO A 461 -14.65 37.56 -31.49
C PRO A 461 -16.02 37.67 -30.81
N GLY A 462 -16.17 38.60 -29.87
CA GLY A 462 -17.44 38.82 -29.15
C GLY A 462 -17.79 37.80 -28.05
N GLY A 463 -16.98 36.77 -27.79
CA GLY A 463 -17.27 35.84 -26.71
C GLY A 463 -16.40 34.58 -26.69
N ARG A 464 -17.00 33.43 -26.39
CA ARG A 464 -16.29 32.16 -26.25
C ARG A 464 -17.02 31.02 -26.96
N ARG A 465 -16.30 29.94 -27.26
CA ARG A 465 -16.86 28.79 -27.99
C ARG A 465 -16.24 27.49 -27.51
N SER A 466 -17.04 26.43 -27.51
CA SER A 466 -16.59 25.04 -27.43
C SER A 466 -17.12 24.25 -28.62
N ASP A 467 -16.29 23.37 -29.15
CA ASP A 467 -16.63 22.48 -30.24
C ASP A 467 -16.96 21.07 -29.71
N PHE A 468 -17.92 20.43 -30.37
CA PHE A 468 -18.44 19.11 -30.08
C PHE A 468 -18.47 18.28 -31.37
N GLU A 469 -18.63 16.97 -31.27
CA GLU A 469 -18.67 16.07 -32.44
C GLU A 469 -19.70 16.51 -33.51
N GLY A 470 -20.87 16.96 -33.07
CA GLY A 470 -22.00 17.36 -33.94
C GLY A 470 -22.13 18.86 -34.20
N GLY A 471 -21.20 19.70 -33.73
CA GLY A 471 -21.30 21.14 -33.90
C GLY A 471 -20.56 21.94 -32.84
N ALA A 472 -21.07 23.12 -32.49
CA ALA A 472 -20.47 23.99 -31.50
C ALA A 472 -21.50 24.75 -30.68
N ILE A 473 -21.09 25.24 -29.52
CA ILE A 473 -21.84 26.24 -28.76
C ILE A 473 -20.96 27.46 -28.61
N ARG A 474 -21.50 28.63 -28.98
CA ARG A 474 -20.86 29.93 -28.78
C ARG A 474 -21.61 30.72 -27.71
N TRP A 475 -20.88 31.23 -26.73
CA TRP A 475 -21.35 32.19 -25.75
C TRP A 475 -20.98 33.62 -26.19
N ASP A 476 -21.93 34.55 -26.08
CA ASP A 476 -21.74 35.97 -26.38
C ASP A 476 -21.49 36.76 -25.09
N ARG A 477 -20.37 37.51 -25.06
CA ARG A 477 -19.93 38.25 -23.87
C ARG A 477 -20.82 39.43 -23.52
N ALA A 478 -21.44 40.07 -24.53
CA ALA A 478 -22.24 41.27 -24.32
C ALA A 478 -23.63 40.95 -23.76
N THR A 479 -24.22 39.84 -24.21
CA THR A 479 -25.59 39.44 -23.86
C THR A 479 -25.65 38.32 -22.84
N GLY A 480 -24.55 37.58 -22.65
CA GLY A 480 -24.51 36.38 -21.81
C GLY A 480 -25.21 35.17 -22.42
N THR A 481 -25.66 35.24 -23.69
CA THR A 481 -26.48 34.20 -24.33
C THR A 481 -25.63 33.17 -25.07
N THR A 482 -26.17 31.96 -25.21
CA THR A 482 -25.52 30.86 -25.95
C THR A 482 -26.26 30.53 -27.25
N THR A 483 -25.51 30.36 -28.33
CA THR A 483 -26.01 29.95 -29.64
C THR A 483 -25.44 28.59 -30.02
N VAL A 484 -26.31 27.67 -30.45
CA VAL A 484 -25.91 26.35 -30.96
C VAL A 484 -25.67 26.45 -32.47
N LEU A 485 -24.54 25.92 -32.92
CA LEU A 485 -24.12 25.88 -34.32
C LEU A 485 -24.00 24.42 -34.73
N THR A 486 -25.04 23.84 -35.30
CA THR A 486 -25.02 22.46 -35.82
C THR A 486 -24.46 22.44 -37.24
N GLY A 487 -23.62 21.45 -37.55
CA GLY A 487 -23.30 21.13 -38.95
C GLY A 487 -24.58 20.68 -39.66
N GLY A 488 -24.89 21.28 -40.81
CA GLY A 488 -26.07 20.94 -41.61
C GLY A 488 -25.95 19.56 -42.27
#